data_AF-A0A7C3V3R6-F1
#
_entry.id   AF-A0A7C3V3R6-F1
#
_cell.length_a   1.000
_cell.length_b   1.000
_cell.length_c   1.000
_cell.angle_alpha   90.00
_cell.angle_beta   90.00
_cell.angle_gamma   90.00
#
_symmetry.space_group_name_H-M   'P 1'
#
loop_
_entity.id
_entity.type
_entity.pdbx_description
1 polymer ?
#
loop_
_entity_poly.entity_id
_entity_poly.type
_entity_poly.pdbx_seq_one_letter_code
_entity_poly.pdbx_strand_id
1 'polypeptide(L)'
;MKSETKSLFWKLFLTLGAWTLVLTVVQGICLYYLVARHTANKLKVQTDFISSQTEKLVAEMKNFPSSDELKALEKNIEKIETGIGLKIETMERDILKDLIPALKITSQKPYYISGRQIKCIYSIKNKGKYSANINNVKLYLSTAKIDSPEKIKEQLILNKDFYLRTNVNTEDLAPGEEIRHDLTIELTNPENIPGTIYYCVTFDAQTDPSIVKSVKNIDQEKITSKKFYYILGDIVTPG
;
A
#
# COMPACT_ATOMS: atom_id res chain seq x y z
N MET A 1 -82.42 69.99 -68.82
CA MET A 1 -80.96 70.05 -68.61
C MET A 1 -80.44 69.70 -67.20
N LYS A 2 -81.28 69.48 -66.16
CA LYS A 2 -80.79 69.10 -64.80
C LYS A 2 -80.56 67.58 -64.56
N SER A 3 -80.94 66.71 -65.51
CA SER A 3 -80.95 65.24 -65.35
C SER A 3 -79.72 64.54 -65.95
N GLU A 4 -79.24 64.99 -67.11
CA GLU A 4 -78.13 64.33 -67.83
C GLU A 4 -76.76 64.56 -67.18
N THR A 5 -76.52 65.73 -66.59
CA THR A 5 -75.28 66.02 -65.85
C THR A 5 -75.17 65.18 -64.58
N LYS A 6 -76.27 64.94 -63.85
CA LYS A 6 -76.27 64.05 -62.68
C LYS A 6 -75.92 62.60 -63.06
N SER A 7 -76.39 62.13 -64.22
CA SER A 7 -76.10 60.78 -64.73
C SER A 7 -74.62 60.61 -65.12
N LEU A 8 -74.03 61.62 -65.76
CA LEU A 8 -72.60 61.65 -66.10
C LEU A 8 -71.72 61.65 -64.84
N PHE A 9 -72.04 62.47 -63.84
CA PHE A 9 -71.30 62.47 -62.56
C PHE A 9 -71.40 61.13 -61.82
N TRP A 10 -72.57 60.47 -61.85
CA TRP A 10 -72.73 59.15 -61.23
C TRP A 10 -71.89 58.07 -61.92
N LYS A 11 -71.87 58.07 -63.26
CA LYS A 11 -71.02 57.15 -64.04
C LYS A 11 -69.53 57.38 -63.77
N LEU A 12 -69.11 58.64 -63.65
CA LEU A 12 -67.72 59.00 -63.36
C LEU A 12 -67.32 58.61 -61.93
N PHE A 13 -68.23 58.74 -60.97
CA PHE A 13 -68.02 58.29 -59.59
C PHE A 13 -67.91 56.76 -59.50
N LEU A 14 -68.74 56.03 -60.26
CA LEU A 14 -68.66 54.57 -60.35
C LEU A 14 -67.35 54.08 -60.98
N THR A 15 -66.90 54.70 -62.06
CA THR A 15 -65.66 54.29 -62.72
C THR A 15 -64.46 54.63 -61.84
N LEU A 16 -64.41 55.81 -61.22
CA LEU A 16 -63.37 56.12 -60.23
C LEU A 16 -63.40 55.16 -59.04
N GLY A 17 -64.58 54.87 -58.49
CA GLY A 17 -64.75 53.92 -57.39
C GLY A 17 -64.24 52.52 -57.74
N ALA A 18 -64.59 52.02 -58.92
CA ALA A 18 -64.11 50.72 -59.42
C ALA A 18 -62.57 50.71 -59.59
N TRP A 19 -61.98 51.77 -60.13
CA TRP A 19 -60.52 51.88 -60.25
C TRP A 19 -59.81 51.96 -58.90
N THR A 20 -60.38 52.66 -57.91
CA THR A 20 -59.84 52.68 -56.54
C THR A 20 -59.93 51.32 -55.86
N LEU A 21 -60.98 50.53 -56.15
CA LEU A 21 -61.12 49.16 -55.64
C LEU A 21 -60.07 48.23 -56.27
N VAL A 22 -59.84 48.34 -57.58
CA VAL A 22 -58.80 47.57 -58.28
C VAL A 22 -57.42 47.92 -57.73
N LEU A 23 -57.13 49.21 -57.52
CA LEU A 23 -55.85 49.66 -56.98
C LEU A 23 -55.61 49.16 -55.55
N THR A 24 -56.64 49.16 -54.70
CA THR A 24 -56.52 48.64 -53.33
C THR A 24 -56.32 47.12 -53.30
N VAL A 25 -56.98 46.37 -54.19
CA VAL A 25 -56.74 44.91 -54.34
C VAL A 25 -55.31 44.62 -54.82
N VAL A 26 -54.82 45.36 -55.83
CA VAL A 26 -53.45 45.19 -56.34
C VAL A 26 -52.41 45.54 -55.27
N GLN A 27 -52.61 46.63 -54.52
CA GLN A 27 -51.75 46.97 -53.37
C GLN A 27 -51.75 45.88 -52.30
N GLY A 28 -52.92 45.27 -52.02
CA GLY A 28 -53.02 44.14 -51.09
C GLY A 28 -52.20 42.93 -51.53
N ILE A 29 -52.24 42.58 -52.81
CA ILE A 29 -51.45 41.47 -53.38
C ILE A 29 -49.95 41.77 -53.31
N CYS A 30 -49.54 43.00 -53.62
CA CYS A 30 -48.14 43.42 -53.52
C CYS A 30 -47.60 43.35 -52.08
N LEU A 31 -48.38 43.82 -51.10
CA LEU A 31 -48.02 43.75 -49.69
C LEU A 31 -47.95 42.30 -49.20
N TYR A 32 -48.91 41.46 -49.59
CA TYR A 32 -48.91 40.04 -49.28
C TYR A 32 -47.63 39.35 -49.80
N TYR A 33 -47.25 39.61 -51.05
CA TYR A 33 -46.05 39.02 -51.64
C TYR A 33 -44.76 39.50 -50.94
N LEU A 34 -44.68 40.79 -50.58
CA LEU A 34 -43.56 41.35 -49.82
C LEU A 34 -43.42 40.72 -48.44
N VAL A 35 -44.52 40.60 -47.69
CA VAL A 35 -44.54 39.99 -46.36
C VAL A 35 -44.21 38.50 -46.43
N ALA A 36 -44.79 37.76 -47.38
CA ALA A 36 -44.49 36.35 -47.60
C ALA A 36 -43.00 36.14 -47.93
N ARG A 37 -42.44 36.97 -48.82
CA ARG A 37 -41.02 36.91 -49.20
C ARG A 37 -40.09 37.27 -48.04
N HIS A 38 -40.44 38.29 -47.24
CA HIS A 38 -39.68 38.63 -46.04
C HIS A 38 -39.71 37.48 -45.03
N THR A 39 -40.88 36.89 -44.79
CA THR A 39 -41.04 35.79 -43.83
C THR A 39 -40.25 34.56 -44.29
N ALA A 40 -40.31 34.22 -45.59
CA ALA A 40 -39.52 33.13 -46.16
C ALA A 40 -38.01 33.37 -46.04
N ASN A 41 -37.53 34.58 -46.32
CA ASN A 41 -36.11 34.93 -46.17
C ASN A 41 -35.67 34.84 -44.70
N LYS A 42 -36.49 35.31 -43.76
CA LYS A 42 -36.19 35.22 -42.32
C LYS A 42 -36.10 33.76 -41.87
N LEU A 43 -37.02 32.92 -42.34
CA LEU A 43 -37.04 31.50 -42.01
C LEU A 43 -35.83 30.77 -42.60
N LYS A 44 -35.45 31.10 -43.84
CA LYS A 44 -34.23 30.58 -44.48
C LYS A 44 -32.97 30.95 -43.67
N VAL A 45 -32.81 32.21 -43.29
CA VAL A 45 -31.65 32.66 -42.49
C VAL A 45 -31.58 31.96 -41.13
N GLN A 46 -32.73 31.73 -40.48
CA GLN A 46 -32.78 30.98 -39.21
C GLN A 46 -32.39 29.51 -39.41
N THR A 47 -32.89 28.86 -40.47
CA THR A 47 -32.53 27.48 -40.80
C THR A 47 -31.03 27.34 -41.11
N ASP A 48 -30.46 28.26 -41.90
CA ASP A 48 -29.04 28.26 -42.23
C ASP A 48 -28.17 28.45 -40.96
N PHE A 49 -28.60 29.31 -40.02
CA PHE A 49 -27.93 29.50 -38.74
C PHE A 49 -27.96 28.25 -37.85
N ILE A 50 -29.12 27.61 -37.71
CA ILE A 50 -29.26 26.37 -36.94
C ILE A 50 -28.40 25.26 -37.55
N SER A 51 -28.39 25.14 -38.87
CA SER A 51 -27.55 24.14 -39.56
C SER A 51 -26.07 24.38 -39.29
N SER A 52 -25.60 25.64 -39.36
CA SER A 52 -24.21 25.99 -39.06
C SER A 52 -23.81 25.69 -37.61
N GLN A 53 -24.69 25.96 -36.64
CA GLN A 53 -24.43 25.62 -35.23
C GLN A 53 -24.43 24.10 -35.01
N THR A 54 -25.30 23.38 -35.71
CA THR A 54 -25.36 21.91 -35.64
C THR A 54 -24.09 21.28 -36.22
N GLU A 55 -23.57 21.79 -37.33
CA GLU A 55 -22.30 21.32 -37.91
C GLU A 55 -21.12 21.56 -36.98
N LYS A 56 -21.05 22.73 -36.32
CA LYS A 56 -20.03 23.01 -35.30
C LYS A 56 -20.14 22.06 -34.11
N LEU A 57 -21.34 21.83 -33.60
CA LEU A 57 -21.58 20.92 -32.49
C LEU A 57 -21.21 19.47 -32.86
N VAL A 58 -21.51 19.02 -34.08
CA VAL A 58 -21.12 17.69 -34.58
C VAL A 58 -19.61 17.57 -34.72
N ALA A 59 -18.93 18.62 -35.18
CA ALA A 59 -17.47 18.65 -35.25
C ALA A 59 -16.82 18.59 -33.86
N GLU A 60 -17.38 19.30 -32.88
CA GLU A 60 -16.94 19.24 -31.47
C GLU A 60 -17.23 17.88 -30.83
N MET A 61 -18.40 17.27 -31.10
CA MET A 61 -18.76 15.94 -30.61
C MET A 61 -17.82 14.84 -31.13
N LYS A 62 -17.27 14.98 -32.34
CA LYS A 62 -16.27 14.06 -32.90
C LYS A 62 -14.90 14.12 -32.21
N ASN A 63 -14.62 15.20 -31.46
CA ASN A 63 -13.36 15.35 -30.72
C ASN A 63 -13.45 14.80 -29.28
N PHE A 64 -14.60 14.31 -28.84
CA PHE A 64 -14.70 13.62 -27.55
C PHE A 64 -14.14 12.20 -27.66
N PRO A 65 -13.45 11.71 -26.61
CA PRO A 65 -12.97 10.33 -26.58
C PRO A 65 -14.14 9.37 -26.71
N SER A 66 -13.96 8.37 -27.56
CA SER A 66 -14.94 7.32 -27.80
C SER A 66 -15.15 6.46 -26.55
N SER A 67 -16.30 5.78 -26.47
CA SER A 67 -16.59 4.85 -25.38
C SER A 67 -15.49 3.80 -25.19
N ASP A 68 -14.86 3.36 -26.29
CA ASP A 68 -13.79 2.37 -26.26
C ASP A 68 -12.47 2.96 -25.72
N GLU A 69 -12.17 4.22 -26.01
CA GLU A 69 -11.00 4.92 -25.44
C GLU A 69 -11.16 5.15 -23.93
N LEU A 70 -12.37 5.49 -23.46
CA LEU A 70 -12.65 5.62 -22.04
C LEU A 70 -12.54 4.28 -21.30
N LYS A 71 -13.06 3.18 -21.87
CA LYS A 71 -12.89 1.83 -21.31
C LYS A 71 -11.43 1.38 -21.29
N ALA A 72 -10.66 1.73 -22.32
CA ALA A 72 -9.22 1.46 -22.35
C ALA A 72 -8.48 2.25 -21.26
N LEU A 73 -8.89 3.49 -21.00
CA LEU A 73 -8.33 4.32 -19.92
C LEU A 73 -8.68 3.73 -18.53
N GLU A 74 -9.93 3.35 -18.29
CA GLU A 74 -10.35 2.67 -17.05
C GLU A 74 -9.54 1.41 -16.79
N LYS A 75 -9.37 0.55 -17.81
CA LYS A 75 -8.57 -0.67 -17.69
C LYS A 75 -7.09 -0.38 -17.45
N ASN A 76 -6.56 0.73 -17.99
CA ASN A 76 -5.18 1.15 -17.72
C ASN A 76 -5.03 1.69 -16.31
N ILE A 77 -6.01 2.44 -15.79
CA ILE A 77 -6.04 2.91 -14.40
C ILE A 77 -6.08 1.72 -13.44
N GLU A 78 -6.97 0.75 -13.66
CA GLU A 78 -7.07 -0.47 -12.83
C GLU A 78 -5.76 -1.27 -12.81
N LYS A 79 -5.09 -1.40 -13.97
CA LYS A 79 -3.75 -2.01 -14.06
C LYS A 79 -2.68 -1.23 -13.29
N ILE A 80 -2.72 0.11 -13.34
CA ILE A 80 -1.79 0.97 -12.61
C ILE A 80 -2.03 0.84 -11.10
N GLU A 81 -3.29 0.88 -10.65
CA GLU A 81 -3.65 0.72 -9.24
C GLU A 81 -3.22 -0.66 -8.71
N THR A 82 -3.51 -1.72 -9.45
CA THR A 82 -3.11 -3.08 -9.08
C THR A 82 -1.58 -3.23 -9.08
N GLY A 83 -0.90 -2.67 -10.09
CA GLY A 83 0.56 -2.73 -10.19
C GLY A 83 1.27 -1.94 -9.09
N ILE A 84 0.74 -0.77 -8.72
CA ILE A 84 1.24 0.05 -7.60
C ILE A 84 0.98 -0.67 -6.27
N GLY A 85 -0.22 -1.23 -6.07
CA GLY A 85 -0.56 -2.00 -4.87
C GLY A 85 0.41 -3.16 -4.63
N LEU A 86 0.62 -4.01 -5.65
CA LEU A 86 1.56 -5.13 -5.57
C LEU A 86 3.01 -4.69 -5.30
N LYS A 87 3.42 -3.55 -5.87
CA LYS A 87 4.77 -3.00 -5.66
C LYS A 87 4.94 -2.50 -4.23
N ILE A 88 3.94 -1.82 -3.68
CA ILE A 88 3.92 -1.36 -2.28
C ILE A 88 3.98 -2.57 -1.34
N GLU A 89 3.13 -3.58 -1.54
CA GLU A 89 3.13 -4.80 -0.73
C GLU A 89 4.48 -5.53 -0.75
N THR A 90 5.13 -5.57 -1.92
CA THR A 90 6.46 -6.20 -2.06
C THR A 90 7.51 -5.40 -1.30
N MET A 91 7.50 -4.07 -1.42
CA MET A 91 8.41 -3.19 -0.68
C MET A 91 8.20 -3.31 0.83
N GLU A 92 6.95 -3.32 1.31
CA GLU A 92 6.63 -3.51 2.73
C GLU A 92 7.16 -4.85 3.25
N ARG A 93 6.96 -5.94 2.49
CA ARG A 93 7.46 -7.26 2.85
C ARG A 93 8.99 -7.29 2.95
N ASP A 94 9.67 -6.65 2.02
CA ASP A 94 11.14 -6.62 2.01
C ASP A 94 11.70 -5.75 3.14
N ILE A 95 11.06 -4.62 3.46
CA ILE A 95 11.41 -3.81 4.63
C ILE A 95 11.17 -4.60 5.92
N LEU A 96 10.04 -5.30 6.04
CA LEU A 96 9.75 -6.14 7.20
C LEU A 96 10.79 -7.26 7.38
N LYS A 97 11.22 -7.91 6.30
CA LYS A 97 12.30 -8.90 6.36
C LYS A 97 13.61 -8.29 6.87
N ASP A 98 13.95 -7.09 6.41
CA ASP A 98 15.16 -6.38 6.84
C ASP A 98 15.09 -5.97 8.31
N LEU A 99 13.89 -5.67 8.82
CA LEU A 99 13.64 -5.30 10.22
C LEU A 99 13.60 -6.51 11.17
N ILE A 100 13.59 -7.75 10.69
CA ILE A 100 13.70 -8.92 11.57
C ILE A 100 15.18 -9.15 11.91
N PRO A 101 15.56 -9.25 13.19
CA PRO A 101 16.93 -9.56 13.58
C PRO A 101 17.43 -10.84 12.92
N ALA A 102 18.57 -10.75 12.23
CA ALA A 102 19.24 -11.91 11.65
C ALA A 102 20.51 -12.18 12.48
N LEU A 103 20.40 -13.11 13.42
CA LEU A 103 21.47 -13.44 14.35
C LEU A 103 22.06 -14.82 14.01
N LYS A 104 23.40 -14.91 14.04
CA LYS A 104 24.14 -16.16 13.93
C LYS A 104 24.77 -16.47 15.28
N ILE A 105 24.50 -17.66 15.79
CA ILE A 105 25.09 -18.15 17.05
C ILE A 105 26.13 -19.21 16.70
N THR A 106 27.28 -19.13 17.36
CA THR A 106 28.35 -20.11 17.24
C THR A 106 28.84 -20.50 18.63
N SER A 107 29.04 -21.80 18.87
CA SER A 107 29.60 -22.32 20.12
C SER A 107 30.94 -23.01 19.89
N GLN A 108 31.79 -22.98 20.90
CA GLN A 108 32.96 -23.85 21.00
C GLN A 108 32.60 -25.08 21.83
N LYS A 109 33.29 -26.19 21.57
CA LYS A 109 33.11 -27.40 22.38
C LYS A 109 33.45 -27.08 23.85
N PRO A 110 32.59 -27.41 24.82
CA PRO A 110 32.89 -27.24 26.23
C PRO A 110 34.16 -27.96 26.64
N TYR A 111 34.87 -27.41 27.61
CA TYR A 111 36.04 -28.06 28.20
C TYR A 111 36.11 -27.81 29.70
N TYR A 112 36.72 -28.76 30.42
CA TYR A 112 36.95 -28.66 31.84
C TYR A 112 38.12 -27.72 32.13
N ILE A 113 37.89 -26.74 33.01
CA ILE A 113 38.95 -25.93 33.61
C ILE A 113 39.52 -26.66 34.84
N SER A 114 38.64 -27.35 35.56
CA SER A 114 38.98 -28.19 36.71
C SER A 114 37.96 -29.33 36.83
N GLY A 115 38.19 -30.30 37.72
CA GLY A 115 37.26 -31.43 37.91
C GLY A 115 35.83 -31.06 38.32
N ARG A 116 35.58 -29.78 38.69
CA ARG A 116 34.26 -29.25 39.05
C ARG A 116 33.84 -28.04 38.23
N GLN A 117 34.65 -27.56 37.29
CA GLN A 117 34.34 -26.34 36.54
C GLN A 117 34.48 -26.57 35.04
N ILE A 118 33.42 -26.23 34.32
CA ILE A 118 33.33 -26.36 32.86
C ILE A 118 33.26 -24.96 32.26
N LYS A 119 34.05 -24.74 31.22
CA LYS A 119 34.02 -23.53 30.40
C LYS A 119 33.19 -23.77 29.15
N CYS A 120 32.18 -22.93 28.95
CA CYS A 120 31.34 -22.89 27.76
C CYS A 120 31.47 -21.53 27.10
N ILE A 121 31.93 -21.49 25.85
CA ILE A 121 32.08 -20.25 25.09
C ILE A 121 31.13 -20.28 23.92
N TYR A 122 30.35 -19.21 23.79
CA TYR A 122 29.53 -18.99 22.60
C TYR A 122 29.55 -17.52 22.19
N SER A 123 29.23 -17.26 20.94
CA SER A 123 29.13 -15.92 20.41
C SER A 123 27.83 -15.72 19.64
N ILE A 124 27.32 -14.49 19.70
CA ILE A 124 26.15 -14.04 18.95
C ILE A 124 26.63 -12.95 18.00
N LYS A 125 26.44 -13.17 16.70
CA LYS A 125 26.83 -12.25 15.65
C LYS A 125 25.60 -11.69 14.94
N ASN A 126 25.53 -10.37 14.80
CA ASN A 126 24.48 -9.73 14.02
C ASN A 126 24.84 -9.76 12.53
N LYS A 127 24.01 -10.46 11.75
CA LYS A 127 24.06 -10.54 10.29
C LYS A 127 22.96 -9.71 9.62
N GLY A 128 22.11 -9.07 10.41
CA GLY A 128 21.06 -8.17 9.94
C GLY A 128 21.62 -6.84 9.45
N LYS A 129 20.74 -6.04 8.84
CA LYS A 129 21.07 -4.69 8.36
C LYS A 129 21.04 -3.64 9.48
N TYR A 130 20.35 -3.93 10.57
CA TYR A 130 20.10 -2.99 11.67
C TYR A 130 20.60 -3.54 13.00
N SER A 131 20.84 -2.62 13.95
CA SER A 131 21.21 -2.98 15.31
C SER A 131 20.11 -3.83 15.96
N ALA A 132 20.51 -4.89 16.65
CA ALA A 132 19.62 -5.78 17.37
C ALA A 132 19.84 -5.61 18.87
N ASN A 133 18.78 -5.39 19.61
CA ASN A 133 18.79 -5.34 21.06
C ASN A 133 18.50 -6.75 21.59
N ILE A 134 19.45 -7.32 22.33
CA ILE A 134 19.36 -8.68 22.88
C ILE A 134 18.98 -8.60 24.36
N ASN A 135 17.86 -9.23 24.72
CA ASN A 135 17.28 -9.24 26.06
C ASN A 135 17.01 -10.66 26.56
N ASN A 136 16.79 -10.77 27.88
CA ASN A 136 16.32 -11.98 28.54
C ASN A 136 17.16 -13.24 28.23
N VAL A 137 18.48 -13.08 28.10
CA VAL A 137 19.35 -14.21 27.84
C VAL A 137 19.34 -15.17 29.03
N LYS A 138 18.98 -16.42 28.77
CA LYS A 138 18.86 -17.48 29.77
C LYS A 138 19.59 -18.72 29.27
N LEU A 139 20.45 -19.27 30.11
CA LEU A 139 21.07 -20.57 29.88
C LEU A 139 20.24 -21.65 30.58
N TYR A 140 20.06 -22.79 29.92
CA TYR A 140 19.42 -23.96 30.51
C TYR A 140 20.30 -25.18 30.37
N LEU A 141 20.24 -26.03 31.39
CA LEU A 141 20.90 -27.34 31.48
C LEU A 141 19.81 -28.41 31.60
N SER A 142 19.98 -29.52 30.89
CA SER A 142 19.05 -30.65 30.89
C SER A 142 19.83 -31.96 30.73
N THR A 143 19.44 -33.01 31.43
CA THR A 143 20.02 -34.36 31.26
C THR A 143 19.30 -35.14 30.15
N ALA A 144 18.11 -34.67 29.77
CA ALA A 144 17.43 -35.13 28.57
C ALA A 144 17.87 -34.30 27.36
N LYS A 145 17.96 -34.96 26.21
CA LYS A 145 18.23 -34.28 24.94
C LYS A 145 17.18 -33.21 24.69
N ILE A 146 17.64 -32.02 24.33
CA ILE A 146 16.77 -30.87 24.17
C ILE A 146 16.26 -30.80 22.73
N ASP A 147 15.01 -31.18 22.51
CA ASP A 147 14.37 -31.08 21.19
C ASP A 147 13.72 -29.69 20.97
N SER A 148 13.18 -29.07 22.02
CA SER A 148 12.56 -27.74 21.94
C SER A 148 12.61 -26.99 23.28
N PRO A 149 12.69 -25.64 23.27
CA PRO A 149 12.80 -24.83 24.49
C PRO A 149 11.59 -24.88 25.41
N GLU A 150 10.41 -25.18 24.88
CA GLU A 150 9.17 -25.30 25.66
C GLU A 150 9.24 -26.49 26.62
N LYS A 151 9.85 -27.60 26.18
CA LYS A 151 10.04 -28.82 26.97
C LYS A 151 11.11 -28.66 28.04
N ILE A 152 12.04 -27.71 27.87
CA ILE A 152 13.13 -27.47 28.83
C ILE A 152 12.61 -26.98 30.18
N LYS A 153 11.57 -26.13 30.18
CA LYS A 153 10.98 -25.64 31.44
C LYS A 153 10.51 -26.79 32.34
N GLU A 154 10.11 -27.91 31.74
CA GLU A 154 9.62 -29.11 32.42
C GLU A 154 10.74 -30.14 32.68
N GLN A 155 11.87 -30.03 31.98
CA GLN A 155 13.04 -30.93 32.05
C GLN A 155 14.25 -30.31 32.79
N LEU A 156 14.04 -29.18 33.48
CA LEU A 156 15.09 -28.45 34.18
C LEU A 156 15.69 -29.29 35.31
N ILE A 157 16.85 -29.88 35.03
CA ILE A 157 17.69 -30.53 36.01
C ILE A 157 18.41 -29.40 36.77
N LEU A 158 17.79 -29.01 37.87
CA LEU A 158 18.49 -28.65 39.11
C LEU A 158 19.22 -27.31 39.12
N ASN A 159 18.48 -26.24 39.44
CA ASN A 159 19.05 -25.03 40.05
C ASN A 159 19.75 -25.30 41.41
N LYS A 160 19.75 -26.55 41.91
CA LYS A 160 20.36 -26.97 43.19
C LYS A 160 21.74 -27.61 43.03
N ASP A 161 22.07 -28.19 41.87
CA ASP A 161 23.33 -28.94 41.66
C ASP A 161 24.37 -28.19 40.82
N PHE A 162 23.99 -27.03 40.28
CA PHE A 162 24.85 -26.17 39.48
C PHE A 162 24.79 -24.73 39.98
N TYR A 163 25.95 -24.09 40.10
CA TYR A 163 26.03 -22.65 40.18
C TYR A 163 26.47 -22.11 38.83
N LEU A 164 25.62 -21.25 38.25
CA LEU A 164 25.92 -20.58 37.00
C LEU A 164 26.36 -19.14 37.30
N ARG A 165 27.62 -18.82 37.00
CA ARG A 165 28.13 -17.46 37.06
C ARG A 165 28.09 -16.88 35.64
N THR A 166 27.08 -16.06 35.35
CA THR A 166 27.00 -15.34 34.08
C THR A 166 27.09 -13.84 34.30
N ASN A 167 27.88 -13.17 33.46
CA ASN A 167 27.66 -11.78 33.11
C ASN A 167 26.92 -11.80 31.77
N VAL A 168 25.59 -11.75 31.79
CA VAL A 168 24.86 -11.50 30.55
C VAL A 168 24.17 -10.16 30.67
N ASN A 169 24.83 -9.14 30.16
CA ASN A 169 24.22 -7.83 29.99
C ASN A 169 23.27 -7.89 28.79
N THR A 170 22.20 -7.09 28.87
CA THR A 170 21.45 -6.65 27.71
C THR A 170 22.36 -5.78 26.87
N GLU A 171 22.63 -6.20 25.64
CA GLU A 171 23.61 -5.55 24.78
C GLU A 171 22.96 -5.21 23.43
N ASP A 172 23.13 -3.96 23.02
CA ASP A 172 22.84 -3.51 21.67
C ASP A 172 23.97 -4.00 20.76
N LEU A 173 23.62 -4.79 19.75
CA LEU A 173 24.58 -5.42 18.84
C LEU A 173 24.45 -4.79 17.46
N ALA A 174 25.43 -3.97 17.05
CA ALA A 174 25.39 -3.30 15.75
C ALA A 174 25.56 -4.30 14.58
N PRO A 175 25.18 -3.93 13.34
CA PRO A 175 25.36 -4.78 12.18
C PRO A 175 26.81 -5.26 11.99
N GLY A 176 27.01 -6.56 11.87
CA GLY A 176 28.33 -7.16 11.66
C GLY A 176 29.13 -7.42 12.94
N GLU A 177 28.74 -6.83 14.07
CA GLU A 177 29.38 -7.05 15.36
C GLU A 177 29.08 -8.44 15.92
N GLU A 178 29.94 -8.86 16.84
CA GLU A 178 29.86 -10.15 17.51
C GLU A 178 30.17 -9.98 18.99
N ILE A 179 29.23 -10.43 19.83
CA ILE A 179 29.43 -10.50 21.27
C ILE A 179 29.84 -11.92 21.61
N ARG A 180 30.86 -12.06 22.46
CA ARG A 180 31.32 -13.34 22.96
C ARG A 180 30.96 -13.46 24.44
N HIS A 181 30.24 -14.51 24.77
CA HIS A 181 29.89 -14.86 26.14
C HIS A 181 30.79 -15.99 26.62
N ASP A 182 31.42 -15.75 27.76
CA ASP A 182 32.23 -16.72 28.47
C ASP A 182 31.46 -17.19 29.71
N LEU A 183 31.01 -18.44 29.69
CA LEU A 183 30.22 -19.04 30.76
C LEU A 183 31.08 -20.03 31.52
N THR A 184 31.10 -19.90 32.84
CA THR A 184 31.67 -20.92 33.73
C THR A 184 30.54 -21.58 34.50
N ILE A 185 30.43 -22.90 34.34
CA ILE A 185 29.48 -23.75 35.06
C ILE A 185 30.27 -24.45 36.17
N GLU A 186 29.82 -24.28 37.41
CA GLU A 186 30.38 -24.95 38.57
C GLU A 186 29.47 -26.10 39.02
N LEU A 187 30.05 -27.30 39.08
CA LEU A 187 29.39 -28.54 39.50
C LEU A 187 29.49 -28.69 41.01
N THR A 188 28.35 -28.76 41.70
CA THR A 188 28.34 -28.92 43.16
C THR A 188 28.67 -30.36 43.56
N ASN A 189 28.08 -31.36 42.88
CA ASN A 189 28.28 -32.80 43.15
C ASN A 189 28.41 -33.61 41.84
N PRO A 190 29.60 -33.64 41.20
CA PRO A 190 29.78 -34.27 39.88
C PRO A 190 29.36 -35.74 39.79
N GLU A 191 29.49 -36.49 40.89
CA GLU A 191 29.19 -37.93 40.97
C GLU A 191 27.69 -38.25 40.88
N ASN A 192 26.83 -37.28 41.18
CA ASN A 192 25.37 -37.44 41.12
C ASN A 192 24.78 -36.94 39.79
N ILE A 193 25.63 -36.50 38.87
CA ILE A 193 25.23 -35.88 37.63
C ILE A 193 25.32 -36.92 36.51
N PRO A 194 24.23 -37.17 35.76
CA PRO A 194 24.25 -38.14 34.66
C PRO A 194 25.36 -37.84 33.67
N GLY A 195 26.03 -38.88 33.14
CA GLY A 195 27.21 -38.80 32.27
C GLY A 195 27.14 -37.86 31.05
N THR A 196 25.96 -37.33 30.71
CA THR A 196 25.82 -36.27 29.70
C THR A 196 24.75 -35.25 30.11
N ILE A 197 25.10 -33.97 30.03
CA ILE A 197 24.18 -32.84 30.14
C ILE A 197 24.14 -32.10 28.81
N TYR A 198 22.94 -31.77 28.35
CA TYR A 198 22.68 -30.89 27.23
C TYR A 198 22.49 -29.46 27.73
N TYR A 199 23.07 -28.50 27.02
CA TYR A 199 22.94 -27.09 27.37
C TYR A 199 22.50 -26.25 26.18
N CYS A 200 21.65 -25.28 26.46
CA CYS A 200 21.11 -24.37 25.45
C CYS A 200 21.01 -22.95 25.99
N VAL A 201 20.94 -21.99 25.07
CA VAL A 201 20.65 -20.60 25.40
C VAL A 201 19.35 -20.17 24.71
N THR A 202 18.54 -19.41 25.43
CA THR A 202 17.40 -18.68 24.85
C THR A 202 17.59 -17.20 25.09
N PHE A 203 17.19 -16.38 24.13
CA PHE A 203 17.16 -14.93 24.30
C PHE A 203 16.09 -14.33 23.40
N ASP A 204 15.65 -13.14 23.76
CA ASP A 204 14.73 -12.34 22.96
C ASP A 204 15.55 -11.31 22.20
N ALA A 205 15.31 -11.16 20.90
CA ALA A 205 15.95 -10.09 20.13
C ALA A 205 14.93 -9.31 19.31
N GLN A 206 15.09 -8.00 19.31
CA GLN A 206 14.34 -7.09 18.47
C GLN A 206 15.29 -6.13 17.76
N THR A 207 14.91 -5.66 16.58
CA THR A 207 15.61 -4.54 15.94
C THR A 207 15.36 -3.29 16.77
N ASP A 208 16.37 -2.44 16.88
CA ASP A 208 16.31 -1.21 17.69
C ASP A 208 14.98 -0.44 17.44
N PRO A 209 14.16 -0.22 18.48
CA PRO A 209 12.89 0.50 18.36
C PRO A 209 13.00 1.90 17.76
N SER A 210 14.16 2.56 17.88
CA SER A 210 14.40 3.87 17.28
C SER A 210 14.44 3.81 15.75
N ILE A 211 15.04 2.75 15.19
CA ILE A 211 15.07 2.47 13.75
C ILE A 211 13.67 2.12 13.27
N VAL A 212 12.95 1.30 14.03
CA VAL A 212 11.55 0.94 13.76
C VAL A 212 10.65 2.17 13.66
N LYS A 213 10.78 3.13 14.59
CA LYS A 213 9.99 4.39 14.57
C LYS A 213 10.28 5.28 13.37
N SER A 214 11.46 5.15 12.76
CA SER A 214 11.84 5.96 11.60
C SER A 214 11.19 5.49 10.29
N VAL A 215 10.73 4.24 10.23
CA VAL A 215 10.02 3.70 9.07
C VAL A 215 8.54 4.06 9.17
N LYS A 216 8.14 5.14 8.49
CA LYS A 216 6.73 5.54 8.40
C LYS A 216 5.91 4.42 7.75
N ASN A 217 4.71 4.16 8.29
CA ASN A 217 3.66 3.25 7.80
C ASN A 217 3.81 1.75 8.10
N ILE A 218 4.75 1.31 8.96
CA ILE A 218 4.72 -0.07 9.46
C ILE A 218 4.04 -0.09 10.83
N ASP A 219 2.96 -0.88 10.95
CA ASP A 219 2.34 -1.18 12.24
C ASP A 219 3.40 -1.73 13.19
N GLN A 220 3.64 -1.03 14.31
CA GLN A 220 4.61 -1.46 15.32
C GLN A 220 4.26 -2.85 15.87
N GLU A 221 2.98 -3.22 15.88
CA GLU A 221 2.50 -4.54 16.27
C GLU A 221 3.01 -5.68 15.36
N LYS A 222 3.37 -5.39 14.11
CA LYS A 222 3.99 -6.37 13.20
C LYS A 222 5.45 -6.64 13.52
N ILE A 223 6.12 -5.74 14.24
CA ILE A 223 7.53 -5.85 14.61
C ILE A 223 7.60 -6.52 15.98
N THR A 224 7.50 -7.84 15.95
CA THR A 224 7.49 -8.67 17.15
C THR A 224 8.91 -9.00 17.59
N SER A 225 9.15 -8.94 18.90
CA SER A 225 10.35 -9.52 19.50
C SER A 225 10.43 -11.00 19.11
N LYS A 226 11.56 -11.40 18.51
CA LYS A 226 11.77 -12.78 18.10
C LYS A 226 12.54 -13.50 19.17
N LYS A 227 11.97 -14.59 19.67
CA LYS A 227 12.66 -15.48 20.59
C LYS A 227 13.58 -16.41 19.82
N PHE A 228 14.86 -16.38 20.19
CA PHE A 228 15.87 -17.29 19.68
C PHE A 228 16.12 -18.39 20.68
N TYR A 229 16.39 -19.57 20.14
CA TYR A 229 16.77 -20.76 20.88
C TYR A 229 17.91 -21.44 20.14
N TYR A 230 18.93 -21.83 20.87
CA TYR A 230 20.09 -22.50 20.29
C TYR A 230 20.67 -23.55 21.24
N ILE A 231 20.76 -24.77 20.73
CA ILE A 231 21.44 -25.87 21.40
C ILE A 231 22.93 -25.63 21.25
N LEU A 232 23.61 -25.41 22.35
CA LEU A 232 25.04 -25.11 22.33
C LEU A 232 25.89 -26.39 22.28
N GLY A 233 25.37 -27.50 22.84
CA GLY A 233 25.95 -28.83 22.71
C GLY A 233 25.67 -29.74 23.91
N ASP A 234 26.55 -30.71 24.04
CA ASP A 234 26.62 -31.71 25.10
C ASP A 234 27.88 -31.51 25.97
N ILE A 235 27.71 -31.77 27.27
CA ILE A 235 28.75 -31.76 28.29
C ILE A 235 28.83 -33.19 28.81
N VAL A 236 29.94 -33.87 28.53
CA VAL A 236 30.22 -35.17 29.12
C VAL A 236 30.69 -34.96 30.55
N THR A 237 29.98 -35.52 31.52
CA THR A 237 30.35 -35.48 32.94
C THR A 237 31.05 -36.77 33.35
N PRO A 238 31.90 -36.72 34.40
CA PRO A 238 32.61 -37.91 34.87
C PRO A 238 31.75 -38.90 35.68
N GLY A 239 30.44 -38.64 35.81
CA GLY A 239 29.48 -39.47 36.55
C GLY A 239 28.99 -40.70 35.80
#